data_AF-A0A2H9LCP8-F1
#
_entry.id   AF-A0A2H9LCP8-F1
#
_cell.length_a   1.000
_cell.length_b   1.000
_cell.length_c   1.000
_cell.angle_alpha   90.00
_cell.angle_beta   90.00
_cell.angle_gamma   90.00
#
_symmetry.space_group_name_H-M   'P 1'
#
loop_
_entity.id
_entity.type
_entity.pdbx_description
1 polymer ?
#
loop_
_entity_poly.entity_id
_entity_poly.type
_entity_poly.pdbx_seq_one_letter_code
_entity_poly.pdbx_strand_id
1 'polypeptide(L)'
;MVMEIEINFNKSIEANASDYFEKGKEAKSKASRIKQAIEVSEYKLEQLGKEIKQKQEVKQAPKKWYEKFHWFFSSTGFLVLAGRDMKSNELLVKKYMKPKDVYFHAEIQGAAHCIIKTEGNEVDEITKKEAAIFAANFSKAWAGGLSSVDIYSVKPEQVSK
;
A
#
# COMPACT_ATOMS: atom_id res chain seq x y z
N MET A 1 -50.34 -24.72 -12.96
CA MET A 1 -50.00 -23.54 -12.12
C MET A 1 -51.28 -22.75 -11.97
N VAL A 2 -51.94 -22.89 -10.83
CA VAL A 2 -53.20 -22.20 -10.54
C VAL A 2 -52.81 -20.87 -9.92
N MET A 3 -53.34 -19.76 -10.45
CA MET A 3 -53.11 -18.44 -9.89
C MET A 3 -54.27 -18.10 -8.98
N GLU A 4 -54.01 -18.06 -7.68
CA GLU A 4 -54.97 -17.59 -6.69
C GLU A 4 -55.00 -16.05 -6.73
N ILE A 5 -56.19 -15.48 -6.78
CA ILE A 5 -56.41 -14.03 -6.90
C ILE A 5 -57.17 -13.58 -5.64
N GLU A 6 -56.60 -12.60 -4.94
CA GLU A 6 -57.22 -11.98 -3.77
C GLU A 6 -58.14 -10.84 -4.22
N ILE A 7 -59.43 -10.98 -3.94
CA ILE A 7 -60.44 -9.97 -4.30
C ILE A 7 -60.72 -9.10 -3.08
N ASN A 8 -60.62 -7.77 -3.24
CA ASN A 8 -61.06 -6.84 -2.23
C ASN A 8 -62.57 -6.62 -2.37
N PHE A 9 -63.33 -7.08 -1.38
CA PHE A 9 -64.79 -6.96 -1.35
C PHE A 9 -65.31 -5.52 -1.22
N ASN A 10 -64.47 -4.55 -0.83
CA ASN A 10 -64.83 -3.13 -0.78
C ASN A 10 -64.68 -2.43 -2.16
N LYS A 11 -64.24 -3.15 -3.19
CA LYS A 11 -64.08 -2.65 -4.56
C LYS A 11 -64.99 -3.41 -5.51
N SER A 12 -65.37 -2.79 -6.62
CA SER A 12 -66.07 -3.51 -7.69
C SER A 12 -65.16 -4.56 -8.34
N ILE A 13 -65.76 -5.50 -9.07
CA ILE A 13 -65.02 -6.55 -9.78
C ILE A 13 -64.10 -5.94 -10.84
N GLU A 14 -64.58 -4.90 -11.53
CA GLU A 14 -63.82 -4.14 -12.53
C GLU A 14 -62.64 -3.41 -11.90
N ALA A 15 -62.83 -2.82 -10.71
CA ALA A 15 -61.78 -2.14 -9.97
C ALA A 15 -60.69 -3.12 -9.50
N ASN A 16 -61.07 -4.31 -9.00
CA ASN A 16 -60.10 -5.36 -8.68
C ASN A 16 -59.33 -5.83 -9.92
N ALA A 17 -60.01 -6.05 -11.05
CA ALA A 17 -59.36 -6.45 -12.30
C ALA A 17 -58.38 -5.37 -12.81
N SER A 18 -58.73 -4.09 -12.69
CA SER A 18 -57.86 -2.97 -13.07
C SER A 18 -56.61 -2.90 -12.19
N ASP A 19 -56.73 -3.07 -10.87
CA ASP A 19 -55.58 -3.09 -9.96
C ASP A 19 -54.56 -4.17 -10.37
N TYR A 20 -55.04 -5.38 -10.69
CA TYR A 20 -54.16 -6.47 -11.13
C TYR A 20 -53.52 -6.20 -12.50
N PHE A 21 -54.25 -5.59 -13.42
CA PHE A 21 -53.71 -5.16 -14.70
C PHE A 21 -52.61 -4.10 -14.54
N GLU A 22 -52.83 -3.10 -13.68
CA GLU A 22 -51.83 -2.07 -13.36
C GLU A 22 -50.58 -2.66 -12.71
N LYS A 23 -50.74 -3.54 -11.71
CA LYS A 23 -49.61 -4.26 -11.08
C LYS A 23 -48.80 -5.05 -12.10
N GLY A 24 -49.47 -5.73 -13.05
CA GLY A 24 -48.81 -6.46 -14.13
C GLY A 24 -48.04 -5.54 -15.08
N LYS A 25 -48.63 -4.40 -15.45
CA LYS A 25 -47.99 -3.38 -16.30
C LYS A 25 -46.78 -2.76 -15.62
N GLU A 26 -46.87 -2.44 -14.34
CA GLU A 26 -45.77 -1.93 -13.53
C GLU A 26 -44.64 -2.95 -13.38
N ALA A 27 -44.95 -4.20 -13.07
CA ALA A 27 -43.97 -5.28 -12.96
C ALA A 27 -43.21 -5.49 -14.29
N LYS A 28 -43.93 -5.44 -15.42
CA LYS A 28 -43.33 -5.50 -16.77
C LYS A 28 -42.40 -4.32 -17.03
N SER A 29 -42.81 -3.10 -16.68
CA SER A 29 -41.98 -1.90 -16.84
C SER A 29 -40.71 -1.97 -15.97
N LYS A 30 -40.84 -2.38 -14.70
CA LYS A 30 -39.70 -2.57 -13.78
C LYS A 30 -38.74 -3.64 -14.30
N ALA A 31 -39.25 -4.78 -14.78
CA ALA A 31 -38.41 -5.83 -15.37
C ALA A 31 -37.60 -5.33 -16.57
N SER A 32 -38.21 -4.51 -17.44
CA SER A 32 -37.51 -3.90 -18.58
C SER A 32 -36.38 -2.96 -18.13
N ARG A 33 -36.62 -2.13 -17.11
CA ARG A 33 -35.62 -1.22 -16.57
C ARG A 33 -34.46 -1.97 -15.91
N ILE A 34 -34.76 -3.04 -15.16
CA ILE A 34 -33.73 -3.88 -14.52
C ILE A 34 -32.85 -4.52 -15.58
N LYS A 35 -33.43 -5.04 -16.68
CA LYS A 35 -32.64 -5.60 -17.80
C LYS A 35 -31.67 -4.58 -18.39
N GLN A 36 -32.13 -3.34 -18.63
CA GLN A 36 -31.27 -2.27 -19.13
C GLN A 36 -30.15 -1.92 -18.13
N ALA A 37 -30.45 -1.89 -16.83
CA ALA A 37 -29.45 -1.63 -15.80
C ALA A 37 -28.38 -2.73 -15.71
N ILE A 38 -28.78 -4.00 -15.89
CA ILE A 38 -27.86 -5.14 -15.97
C ILE A 38 -26.94 -4.98 -17.17
N GLU A 39 -27.49 -4.72 -18.36
CA GLU A 39 -26.71 -4.56 -19.59
C GLU A 39 -25.67 -3.43 -19.49
N VAL A 40 -26.06 -2.28 -18.92
CA VAL A 40 -25.13 -1.16 -18.67
C VAL A 40 -24.04 -1.56 -17.66
N SER A 41 -24.39 -2.32 -16.62
CA SER A 41 -23.43 -2.77 -15.61
C SER A 41 -22.45 -3.78 -16.17
N GLU A 42 -22.92 -4.74 -16.97
CA GLU A 42 -22.09 -5.74 -17.67
C GLU A 42 -21.12 -5.05 -18.64
N TYR A 43 -21.60 -4.10 -19.43
CA TYR A 43 -20.75 -3.29 -20.31
C TYR A 43 -19.65 -2.56 -19.52
N LYS A 44 -20.00 -1.92 -18.40
CA LYS A 44 -19.04 -1.20 -17.56
C LYS A 44 -18.01 -2.13 -16.92
N LEU A 45 -18.43 -3.32 -16.48
CA LEU A 45 -17.51 -4.35 -15.97
C LEU A 45 -16.52 -4.81 -17.05
N GLU A 46 -16.96 -4.96 -18.29
CA GLU A 46 -16.07 -5.32 -19.41
C GLU A 46 -15.04 -4.22 -19.70
N GLN A 47 -15.46 -2.95 -19.72
CA GLN A 47 -14.55 -1.82 -19.92
C GLN A 47 -13.50 -1.72 -18.80
N LEU A 48 -13.94 -1.81 -17.54
CA LEU A 48 -13.04 -1.83 -16.38
C LEU A 48 -12.07 -3.01 -16.45
N GLY A 49 -12.52 -4.18 -16.88
CA GLY A 49 -11.68 -5.35 -17.09
C GLY A 49 -10.60 -5.14 -18.15
N LYS A 50 -10.91 -4.42 -19.23
CA LYS A 50 -9.95 -4.03 -20.27
C LYS A 50 -8.92 -3.02 -19.75
N GLU A 51 -9.35 -1.99 -19.01
CA GLU A 51 -8.47 -0.99 -18.40
C GLU A 51 -7.50 -1.62 -17.38
N ILE A 52 -7.97 -2.56 -16.56
CA ILE A 52 -7.12 -3.26 -15.58
C ILE A 52 -6.03 -4.08 -16.30
N LYS A 53 -6.37 -4.79 -17.38
CA LYS A 53 -5.40 -5.54 -18.19
C LYS A 53 -4.34 -4.62 -18.78
N GLN A 54 -4.76 -3.49 -19.35
CA GLN A 54 -3.84 -2.49 -19.92
C GLN A 54 -2.92 -1.87 -18.86
N LYS A 55 -3.43 -1.60 -17.65
CA LYS A 55 -2.63 -1.06 -16.55
C LYS A 55 -1.66 -2.09 -15.96
N GLN A 56 -2.01 -3.38 -16.00
CA GLN A 56 -1.10 -4.47 -15.63
C GLN A 56 0.03 -4.68 -16.65
N GLU A 57 -0.18 -4.32 -17.92
CA GLU A 57 0.84 -4.40 -18.97
C GLU A 57 1.92 -3.30 -18.88
N VAL A 58 1.77 -2.32 -17.97
CA VAL A 58 2.89 -1.45 -17.61
C VAL A 58 3.92 -2.32 -16.88
N LYS A 59 4.92 -2.80 -17.63
CA LYS A 59 6.08 -3.53 -17.11
C LYS A 59 6.67 -2.73 -15.95
N GLN A 60 6.33 -3.11 -14.72
CA GLN A 60 6.95 -2.54 -13.55
C GLN A 60 8.45 -2.78 -13.70
N ALA A 61 9.23 -1.71 -13.64
CA ALA A 61 10.68 -1.83 -13.62
C ALA A 61 11.07 -2.89 -12.56
N PRO A 62 12.05 -3.76 -12.84
CA PRO A 62 12.42 -4.80 -11.91
C PRO A 62 12.78 -4.16 -10.57
N LYS A 63 12.02 -4.52 -9.52
CA LYS A 63 12.22 -3.98 -8.18
C LYS A 63 13.67 -4.20 -7.76
N LYS A 64 14.36 -3.12 -7.41
CA LYS A 64 15.71 -3.18 -6.87
C LYS A 64 15.65 -3.84 -5.49
N TRP A 65 16.67 -4.62 -5.17
CA TRP A 65 16.71 -5.40 -3.94
C TRP A 65 16.61 -4.56 -2.66
N TYR A 66 17.01 -3.28 -2.73
CA TYR A 66 17.00 -2.35 -1.60
C TYR A 66 15.62 -1.75 -1.32
N GLU A 67 14.65 -1.87 -2.23
CA GLU A 67 13.31 -1.27 -2.09
C GLU A 67 12.45 -1.91 -0.99
N LYS A 68 12.95 -2.99 -0.36
CA LYS A 68 12.34 -3.57 0.84
C LYS A 68 12.74 -2.89 2.15
N PHE A 69 13.74 -2.00 2.12
CA PHE A 69 14.20 -1.20 3.26
C PHE A 69 13.68 0.24 3.14
N HIS A 70 13.82 1.06 4.18
CA HIS A 70 13.85 2.51 3.97
C HIS A 70 15.14 2.85 3.24
N TRP A 71 15.07 3.65 2.19
CA TRP A 71 16.25 3.95 1.37
C TRP A 71 16.18 5.35 0.75
N PHE A 72 17.35 5.93 0.51
CA PHE A 72 17.52 7.12 -0.30
C PHE A 72 18.94 7.15 -0.90
N PHE A 73 19.16 8.04 -1.86
CA PHE A 73 20.50 8.39 -2.32
C PHE A 73 20.93 9.69 -1.66
N SER A 74 22.12 9.70 -1.06
CA SER A 74 22.70 10.90 -0.45
C SER A 74 22.94 11.99 -1.49
N SER A 75 23.20 13.21 -1.03
CA SER A 75 23.54 14.34 -1.92
C SER A 75 24.76 14.07 -2.80
N THR A 76 25.67 13.18 -2.38
CA THR A 76 26.85 12.77 -3.16
C THR A 76 26.69 11.41 -3.84
N GLY A 77 25.49 10.82 -3.83
CA GLY A 77 25.14 9.63 -4.62
C GLY A 77 25.34 8.28 -3.92
N PHE A 78 25.61 8.25 -2.61
CA PHE A 78 25.69 6.99 -1.87
C PHE A 78 24.29 6.44 -1.57
N LEU A 79 24.12 5.13 -1.70
CA LEU A 79 22.89 4.46 -1.27
C LEU A 79 22.89 4.29 0.25
N VAL A 80 21.89 4.86 0.90
CA VAL A 80 21.68 4.76 2.36
C VAL A 80 20.43 3.92 2.62
N LEU A 81 20.51 3.00 3.58
CA LEU A 81 19.48 2.01 3.88
C LEU A 81 19.17 2.00 5.38
N ALA A 82 17.90 1.84 5.76
CA ALA A 82 17.50 1.59 7.13
C ALA A 82 16.41 0.50 7.20
N GLY A 83 16.46 -0.36 8.22
CA GLY A 83 15.41 -1.37 8.40
C GLY A 83 14.07 -0.74 8.78
N ARG A 84 12.98 -1.40 8.36
CA ARG A 84 11.59 -0.96 8.61
C ARG A 84 11.02 -1.53 9.91
N ASP A 85 11.58 -2.65 10.35
CA ASP A 85 11.18 -3.44 11.50
C ASP A 85 12.36 -4.26 12.02
N MET A 86 12.18 -4.98 13.12
CA MET A 86 13.23 -5.81 13.72
C MET A 86 13.78 -6.87 12.76
N LYS A 87 12.91 -7.52 11.96
CA LYS A 87 13.32 -8.58 11.02
C LYS A 87 14.16 -8.03 9.88
N SER A 88 13.79 -6.87 9.33
CA SER A 88 14.50 -6.19 8.26
C SER A 88 15.79 -5.54 8.77
N ASN A 89 15.83 -5.04 10.02
CA ASN A 89 17.06 -4.61 10.69
C ASN A 89 18.08 -5.75 10.75
N GLU A 90 17.68 -6.91 11.31
CA GLU A 90 18.55 -8.08 11.36
C GLU A 90 18.99 -8.54 9.97
N LEU A 91 18.07 -8.58 9.02
CA LEU A 91 18.38 -8.95 7.64
C LEU A 91 19.38 -7.99 7.01
N LEU A 92 19.22 -6.68 7.23
CA LEU A 92 20.08 -5.63 6.69
C LEU A 92 21.51 -5.79 7.24
N VAL A 93 21.67 -5.91 8.56
CA VAL A 93 22.96 -6.06 9.24
C VAL A 93 23.62 -7.40 8.92
N LYS A 94 22.87 -8.51 8.94
CA LYS A 94 23.45 -9.86 8.74
C LYS A 94 23.79 -10.15 7.29
N LYS A 95 22.93 -9.75 6.34
CA LYS A 95 23.00 -10.18 4.93
C LYS A 95 23.46 -9.11 3.95
N TYR A 96 23.20 -7.83 4.22
CA TYR A 96 23.44 -6.74 3.25
C TYR A 96 24.58 -5.79 3.63
N MET A 97 24.99 -5.77 4.90
CA MET A 97 26.17 -5.05 5.37
C MET A 97 27.45 -5.72 4.89
N LYS A 98 28.29 -4.97 4.18
CA LYS A 98 29.65 -5.36 3.76
C LYS A 98 30.68 -4.77 4.73
N PRO A 99 31.90 -5.32 4.83
CA PRO A 99 32.91 -4.84 5.78
C PRO A 99 33.32 -3.37 5.64
N LYS A 100 33.29 -2.82 4.42
CA LYS A 100 33.65 -1.42 4.14
C LYS A 100 32.48 -0.44 4.27
N ASP A 101 31.28 -0.93 4.56
CA ASP A 101 30.11 -0.06 4.74
C ASP A 101 30.25 0.75 6.04
N VAL A 102 29.42 1.79 6.21
CA VAL A 102 29.37 2.55 7.46
C VAL A 102 28.02 2.32 8.12
N TYR A 103 28.02 1.97 9.40
CA TYR A 103 26.82 1.66 10.15
C TYR A 103 26.46 2.80 11.12
N PHE A 104 25.16 3.07 11.24
CA PHE A 104 24.58 4.10 12.11
C PHE A 104 23.42 3.51 12.91
N HIS A 105 23.29 3.96 14.17
CA HIS A 105 22.15 3.65 15.01
C HIS A 105 21.97 4.74 16.07
N ALA A 106 20.72 5.03 16.40
CA ALA A 106 20.41 5.99 17.44
C ALA A 106 20.52 5.35 18.83
N GLU A 107 21.00 6.08 19.83
CA GLU A 107 21.07 5.60 21.22
C GLU A 107 19.69 5.61 21.90
N ILE A 108 18.73 4.90 21.29
CA ILE A 108 17.38 4.74 21.78
C ILE A 108 16.81 3.39 21.34
N GLN A 109 15.96 2.81 22.19
CA GLN A 109 15.27 1.57 21.86
C GLN A 109 14.34 1.72 20.66
N GLY A 110 14.36 0.73 19.77
CA GLY A 110 13.50 0.71 18.58
C GLY A 110 13.95 1.67 17.49
N ALA A 111 15.21 2.10 17.50
CA ALA A 111 15.82 2.78 16.36
C ALA A 111 16.07 1.81 15.20
N ALA A 112 15.97 2.32 13.98
CA ALA A 112 16.35 1.56 12.80
C ALA A 112 17.87 1.39 12.73
N HIS A 113 18.30 0.23 12.25
CA HIS A 113 19.70 0.00 11.88
C HIS A 113 19.91 0.64 10.51
N CYS A 114 20.83 1.59 10.40
CA CYS A 114 21.09 2.34 9.18
C CYS A 114 22.50 2.05 8.63
N ILE A 115 22.64 1.94 7.31
CA ILE A 115 23.89 1.58 6.63
C ILE A 115 24.08 2.42 5.38
N ILE A 116 25.28 2.96 5.20
CA ILE A 116 25.74 3.58 3.96
C ILE A 116 26.48 2.51 3.14
N LYS A 117 26.01 2.27 1.91
CA LYS A 117 26.69 1.41 0.94
C LYS A 117 27.83 2.18 0.30
N THR A 118 29.06 1.94 0.76
CA THR A 118 30.23 2.70 0.31
C THR A 118 30.81 2.19 -1.00
N GLU A 119 30.58 0.90 -1.29
CA GLU A 119 31.26 0.16 -2.37
C GLU A 119 32.79 0.36 -2.37
N GLY A 120 33.35 0.62 -1.18
CA GLY A 120 34.79 0.81 -0.96
C GLY A 120 35.30 2.24 -1.13
N ASN A 121 34.44 3.21 -1.45
CA ASN A 121 34.79 4.62 -1.52
C ASN A 121 34.76 5.29 -0.13
N GLU A 122 35.51 6.37 0.03
CA GLU A 122 35.44 7.21 1.22
C GLU A 122 34.13 7.99 1.24
N VAL A 123 33.46 8.00 2.41
CA VAL A 123 32.18 8.68 2.60
C VAL A 123 32.42 10.08 3.13
N ASP A 124 31.88 11.08 2.46
CA ASP A 124 31.94 12.47 2.87
C ASP A 124 31.09 12.76 4.13
N GLU A 125 31.44 13.83 4.83
CA GLU A 125 30.76 14.23 6.07
C GLU A 125 29.30 14.62 5.85
N ILE A 126 28.91 15.09 4.66
CA ILE A 126 27.52 15.45 4.36
C ILE A 126 26.67 14.18 4.33
N THR A 127 27.12 13.16 3.61
CA THR A 127 26.46 11.85 3.55
C THR A 127 26.37 11.20 4.93
N LYS A 128 27.43 11.29 5.77
CA LYS A 128 27.35 10.77 7.15
C LYS A 128 26.30 11.49 7.98
N LYS A 129 26.19 12.82 7.85
CA LYS A 129 25.14 13.62 8.52
C LYS A 129 23.74 13.24 8.03
N GLU A 130 23.55 13.11 6.72
CA GLU A 130 22.28 12.68 6.14
C GLU A 130 21.87 11.29 6.65
N ALA A 131 22.80 10.34 6.69
CA ALA A 131 22.55 9.01 7.24
C ALA A 131 22.23 9.03 8.74
N ALA A 132 22.88 9.90 9.51
CA ALA A 132 22.58 10.06 10.93
C ALA A 132 21.17 10.64 11.16
N ILE A 133 20.79 11.68 10.41
CA ILE A 133 19.43 12.24 10.43
C ILE A 133 18.41 11.16 10.02
N PHE A 134 18.73 10.37 9.01
CA PHE A 134 17.88 9.27 8.57
C PHE A 134 17.67 8.23 9.68
N ALA A 135 18.73 7.82 10.38
CA ALA A 135 18.64 6.91 11.52
C ALA A 135 17.80 7.51 12.67
N ALA A 136 17.94 8.80 12.94
CA ALA A 136 17.14 9.53 13.95
C ALA A 136 15.65 9.54 13.61
N ASN A 137 15.29 9.84 12.35
CA ASN A 137 13.91 9.91 11.87
C ASN A 137 13.19 8.56 12.00
N PHE A 138 13.88 7.46 11.74
CA PHE A 138 13.32 6.10 11.88
C PHE A 138 13.57 5.50 13.27
N SER A 139 13.47 6.33 14.31
CA SER A 139 13.57 5.91 15.70
C SER A 139 12.34 6.31 16.50
N LYS A 140 12.20 5.72 17.70
CA LYS A 140 11.17 6.13 18.65
C LYS A 140 11.34 7.57 19.13
N ALA A 141 12.53 8.17 19.02
CA ALA A 141 12.76 9.55 19.42
C ALA A 141 11.92 10.52 18.57
N TRP A 142 11.89 10.30 17.25
CA TRP A 142 11.09 11.08 16.32
C TRP A 142 9.58 10.92 16.59
N ALA A 143 9.12 9.68 16.71
CA ALA A 143 7.72 9.39 17.00
C ALA A 143 7.26 9.93 18.36
N GLY A 144 8.17 9.97 19.34
CA GLY A 144 7.93 10.51 20.68
C GLY A 144 8.07 12.03 20.80
N GLY A 145 8.41 12.74 19.72
CA GLY A 145 8.56 14.20 19.73
C GLY A 145 9.79 14.70 20.50
N LEU A 146 10.83 13.86 20.65
CA LEU A 146 12.08 14.30 21.27
C LEU A 146 12.78 15.32 20.36
N SER A 147 13.34 16.37 20.96
CA SER A 147 14.05 17.44 20.24
C SER A 147 15.42 17.04 19.72
N SER A 148 16.05 16.04 20.35
CA SER A 148 17.40 15.58 20.02
C SER A 148 17.57 14.11 20.37
N VAL A 149 18.43 13.42 19.62
CA VAL A 149 18.86 12.04 19.89
C VAL A 149 20.31 11.89 19.45
N ASP A 150 21.09 11.17 20.24
CA ASP A 150 22.48 10.87 19.91
C ASP A 150 22.56 9.70 18.93
N ILE A 151 23.38 9.86 17.89
CA ILE A 151 23.63 8.85 16.87
C ILE A 151 25.09 8.47 16.90
N TYR A 152 25.38 7.18 16.97
CA TYR A 152 26.74 6.67 16.83
C TYR A 152 26.95 6.06 15.45
N SER A 153 28.17 6.24 14.94
CA SER A 153 28.65 5.65 13.69
C SER A 153 29.78 4.68 14.01
N VAL A 154 29.66 3.43 13.59
CA VAL A 154 30.69 2.40 13.81
C VAL A 154 30.97 1.61 12.54
N LYS A 155 32.12 0.93 12.52
CA LYS A 155 32.44 -0.02 11.45
C LYS A 155 31.60 -1.29 11.60
N PRO A 156 31.26 -1.96 10.49
CA PRO A 156 30.55 -3.25 10.49
C PRO A 156 31.15 -4.31 11.42
N GLU A 157 32.47 -4.31 11.57
CA GLU A 157 33.22 -5.24 12.45
C GLU A 157 32.90 -5.05 13.94
N GLN A 158 32.44 -3.85 14.33
CA GLN A 158 32.12 -3.49 15.71
C GLN A 158 30.66 -3.78 16.06
N VAL A 159 29.86 -4.27 15.11
CA VAL A 159 28.43 -4.56 15.30
C VAL A 159 28.25 -6.06 15.50
N SER A 160 27.84 -6.46 16.71
CA SER A 160 27.42 -7.83 16.99
C SER A 160 26.15 -8.17 16.21
N LYS A 161 26.14 -9.33 15.56
CA LYS A 161 25.04 -9.81 14.71
C LYS A 161 24.02 -10.61 15.49
#